data_AF-A0A2R4WI60-F1
#
_entry.id   AF-A0A2R4WI60-F1
#
_cell.length_a   1.000
_cell.length_b   1.000
_cell.length_c   1.000
_cell.angle_alpha   90.00
_cell.angle_beta   90.00
_cell.angle_gamma   90.00
#
_symmetry.space_group_name_H-M   'P 1'
#
loop_
_entity.id
_entity.type
_entity.pdbx_description
1 polymer ?
#
loop_
_entity_poly.entity_id
_entity_poly.type
_entity_poly.pdbx_seq_one_letter_code
_entity_poly.pdbx_strand_id
1 'polypeptide(L)'
;MGAARLKSQRAATGNTVTAARDVVTVGCKLPGGLIMREFVEAQETEVVQGGPPRQVAVHQPTGQQITILGTGARIGLPPPILVRGYRLTPNVPKALWDGWLAANRNSDMVRNGLIYASPQQRDVEAFAREHETARTGLEGIDPDNPGARVRGIQRGDKPK
;
A
#
# COMPACT_ATOMS: atom_id res chain seq x y z
N MET A 1 31.08 -30.23 10.58
CA MET A 1 31.13 -29.08 9.64
C MET A 1 30.03 -29.31 8.62
N GLY A 2 28.96 -28.55 8.44
CA GLY A 2 28.50 -27.28 8.97
C GLY A 2 27.42 -26.82 7.98
N ALA A 3 26.22 -27.37 8.07
CA ALA A 3 25.10 -27.01 7.21
C ALA A 3 24.06 -26.26 8.04
N ALA A 4 24.22 -24.94 8.14
CA ALA A 4 23.20 -24.07 8.70
C ALA A 4 22.03 -24.03 7.70
N ARG A 5 20.98 -24.81 7.97
CA ARG A 5 19.68 -24.71 7.30
C ARG A 5 19.23 -23.25 7.34
N LEU A 6 18.99 -22.69 6.15
CA LEU A 6 18.26 -21.43 6.01
C LEU A 6 16.97 -21.53 6.82
N LYS A 7 16.86 -20.72 7.88
CA LYS A 7 15.59 -20.50 8.56
C LYS A 7 14.69 -19.82 7.55
N SER A 8 13.68 -20.55 7.08
CA SER A 8 12.51 -20.00 6.41
C SER A 8 11.96 -18.86 7.28
N GLN A 9 12.26 -17.62 6.87
CA GLN A 9 11.66 -16.45 7.48
C GLN A 9 10.21 -16.39 6.99
N ARG A 10 9.29 -16.89 7.82
CA ARG A 10 7.91 -16.42 7.79
C ARG A 10 7.96 -14.92 8.05
N ALA A 11 7.77 -14.14 6.99
CA ALA A 11 7.81 -12.68 7.05
C ALA A 11 6.81 -12.16 8.08
N ALA A 12 7.29 -11.26 8.94
CA ALA A 12 6.59 -10.70 10.08
C ALA A 12 5.28 -10.01 9.67
N THR A 13 4.22 -10.23 10.43
CA THR A 13 2.91 -9.55 10.27
C THR A 13 2.89 -8.15 10.92
N GLY A 14 4.04 -7.55 11.21
CA GLY A 14 4.15 -6.29 11.96
C GLY A 14 5.17 -5.32 11.38
N ASN A 15 5.08 -4.05 11.76
CA ASN A 15 6.05 -3.03 11.38
C ASN A 15 7.44 -3.44 11.90
N THR A 16 8.42 -3.52 11.01
CA THR A 16 9.81 -3.84 11.40
C THR A 16 10.60 -2.57 11.70
N VAL A 17 10.16 -1.43 11.17
CA VAL A 17 10.70 -0.12 11.54
C VAL A 17 9.87 0.45 12.69
N THR A 18 10.51 0.64 13.84
CA THR A 18 9.86 1.09 15.09
C THR A 18 10.20 2.53 15.48
N ALA A 19 11.26 3.11 14.91
CA ALA A 19 11.65 4.49 15.10
C ALA A 19 12.41 5.03 13.87
N ALA A 20 12.27 6.32 13.59
CA ALA A 20 13.01 7.05 12.57
C ALA A 20 13.23 8.50 13.02
N ARG A 21 14.34 9.11 12.58
CA ARG A 21 14.65 10.52 12.87
C ARG A 21 13.75 11.45 12.04
N ASP A 22 13.68 11.19 10.74
CA ASP A 22 12.83 11.92 9.81
C ASP A 22 11.59 11.09 9.50
N VAL A 23 10.42 11.68 9.75
CA VAL A 23 9.13 11.03 9.53
C VAL A 23 8.21 11.90 8.68
N VAL A 24 7.28 11.24 8.01
CA VAL A 24 6.18 11.83 7.26
C VAL A 24 4.85 11.29 7.76
N THR A 25 3.78 12.05 7.51
CA THR A 25 2.42 11.55 7.59
C THR A 25 1.99 11.12 6.20
N VAL A 26 1.51 9.88 6.09
CA VAL A 26 0.99 9.32 4.82
C VAL A 26 -0.52 9.29 4.86
N GLY A 27 -1.18 9.94 3.90
CA GLY A 27 -2.60 9.80 3.64
C GLY A 27 -2.87 8.71 2.61
N CYS A 28 -3.78 7.78 2.92
CA CYS A 28 -4.15 6.67 2.03
C CYS A 28 -5.67 6.56 1.88
N LYS A 29 -6.14 6.50 0.64
CA LYS A 29 -7.56 6.37 0.29
C LYS A 29 -8.00 4.93 0.06
N LEU A 30 -7.06 4.00 -0.08
CA LEU A 30 -7.35 2.59 -0.35
C LEU A 30 -8.06 1.94 0.84
N PRO A 31 -9.16 1.18 0.64
CA PRO A 31 -9.90 0.53 1.73
C PRO A 31 -9.04 -0.42 2.58
N GLY A 32 -8.20 -1.22 1.94
CA GLY A 32 -7.32 -2.18 2.61
C GLY A 32 -6.04 -1.57 3.18
N GLY A 33 -5.69 -0.35 2.79
CA GLY A 33 -4.35 0.20 3.03
C GLY A 33 -3.30 -0.58 2.23
N LEU A 34 -2.05 -0.54 2.68
CA LEU A 34 -0.97 -1.33 2.07
C LEU A 34 0.18 -1.58 3.07
N ILE A 35 0.95 -2.64 2.82
CA ILE A 35 2.22 -2.86 3.52
C ILE A 35 3.32 -2.31 2.63
N MET A 36 3.91 -1.20 3.06
CA MET A 36 5.01 -0.57 2.37
C MET A 36 6.29 -1.31 2.68
N ARG A 37 7.02 -1.69 1.64
CA ARG A 37 8.28 -2.45 1.69
C ARG A 37 9.25 -1.84 0.68
N GLU A 38 10.51 -1.84 1.04
CA GLU A 38 11.60 -1.48 0.13
C GLU A 38 12.25 -2.74 -0.43
N PHE A 39 12.64 -2.66 -1.69
CA PHE A 39 13.34 -3.73 -2.40
C PHE A 39 14.63 -3.17 -2.98
N VAL A 40 15.70 -3.95 -2.83
CA VAL A 40 17.02 -3.65 -3.42
C VAL A 40 17.33 -4.67 -4.50
N GLU A 41 18.01 -4.21 -5.55
CA GLU A 41 18.50 -5.11 -6.59
C GLU A 41 19.71 -5.88 -6.06
N ALA A 42 19.62 -7.21 -6.11
CA ALA A 42 20.69 -8.13 -5.77
C ALA A 42 21.00 -9.01 -6.98
N GLN A 43 22.28 -9.29 -7.19
CA GLN A 43 22.71 -10.25 -8.21
C GLN A 43 22.65 -11.64 -7.60
N GLU A 44 21.77 -12.48 -8.14
CA GLU A 44 21.61 -13.87 -7.70
C GLU A 44 22.08 -14.82 -8.78
N THR A 45 22.73 -15.90 -8.36
CA THR A 45 23.22 -16.93 -9.26
C THR A 45 22.13 -17.98 -9.45
N GLU A 46 21.48 -17.95 -10.62
CA GLU A 46 20.49 -18.94 -11.00
C GLU A 46 21.20 -20.14 -11.65
N VAL A 47 21.01 -21.32 -11.06
CA VAL A 47 21.50 -22.57 -11.64
C VAL A 47 20.52 -23.01 -12.71
N VAL A 48 20.97 -23.04 -13.97
CA VAL A 48 20.16 -23.49 -15.11
C VAL A 48 20.43 -24.97 -15.34
N GLN A 49 19.39 -25.77 -15.53
CA GLN A 49 19.56 -27.20 -15.77
C GLN A 49 20.29 -27.45 -17.10
N GLY A 50 21.48 -28.07 -17.03
CA GLY A 50 22.29 -28.41 -18.20
C GLY A 50 23.09 -27.26 -18.81
N GLY A 51 23.12 -26.08 -18.18
CA GLY A 51 23.88 -24.92 -18.64
C GLY A 51 24.78 -24.32 -17.55
N PRO A 52 25.71 -23.41 -17.91
CA PRO A 52 26.47 -22.65 -16.93
C PRO A 52 25.53 -21.76 -16.09
N PRO A 53 25.88 -21.49 -14.82
CA PRO A 53 25.10 -20.60 -13.98
C PRO A 53 25.01 -19.21 -14.61
N ARG A 54 23.84 -18.57 -14.50
CA ARG A 54 23.63 -17.20 -14.97
C ARG A 54 23.39 -16.25 -13.80
N GLN A 55 23.92 -15.03 -13.92
CA GLN A 55 23.62 -13.95 -12.99
C GLN A 55 22.29 -13.30 -13.40
N VAL A 56 21.35 -13.22 -12.46
CA VAL A 56 20.07 -12.56 -12.64
C VAL A 56 19.91 -11.45 -11.61
N ALA A 57 19.45 -10.30 -12.06
CA ALA A 57 19.04 -9.21 -11.18
C ALA A 57 17.70 -9.59 -10.53
N VAL A 58 17.70 -9.74 -9.21
CA VAL A 58 16.51 -10.04 -8.40
C VAL A 58 16.28 -8.89 -7.45
N HIS A 59 15.04 -8.43 -7.35
CA HIS A 59 14.65 -7.46 -6.33
C HIS A 59 14.26 -8.19 -5.05
N GLN A 60 15.08 -8.06 -4.01
CA GLN A 60 14.85 -8.68 -2.70
C GLN A 60 14.39 -7.63 -1.69
N PRO A 61 13.44 -7.97 -0.78
CA PRO A 61 13.00 -7.04 0.24
C PRO A 61 14.12 -6.74 1.23
N THR A 62 14.29 -5.48 1.64
CA THR A 62 15.33 -5.07 2.60
C THR A 62 15.06 -5.54 4.03
N GLY A 63 13.87 -6.08 4.29
CA GLY A 63 13.37 -6.42 5.62
C GLY A 63 12.69 -5.24 6.34
N GLN A 64 12.81 -4.03 5.82
CA GLN A 64 12.08 -2.87 6.33
C GLN A 64 10.64 -2.84 5.80
N GLN A 65 9.68 -2.72 6.71
CA GLN A 65 8.28 -2.59 6.34
C GLN A 65 7.48 -1.79 7.37
N ILE A 66 6.46 -1.11 6.86
CA ILE A 66 5.47 -0.40 7.66
C ILE A 66 4.07 -0.54 7.05
N THR A 67 3.07 -0.70 7.90
CA THR A 67 1.67 -0.76 7.49
C THR A 67 1.11 0.64 7.34
N ILE A 68 0.66 0.97 6.13
CA ILE A 68 -0.15 2.16 5.85
C ILE A 68 -1.61 1.79 5.97
N LEU A 69 -2.31 2.53 6.82
CA LEU A 69 -3.66 2.22 7.23
C LEU A 69 -4.68 2.57 6.14
N GLY A 70 -5.65 1.67 5.92
CA GLY A 70 -6.73 1.86 4.94
C GLY A 70 -8.01 2.47 5.50
N THR A 71 -8.88 2.92 4.59
CA THR A 71 -10.15 3.60 4.90
C THR A 71 -11.29 2.65 5.28
N GLY A 72 -11.14 1.35 5.04
CA GLY A 72 -12.18 0.36 5.30
C GLY A 72 -12.49 0.18 6.77
N ALA A 73 -13.76 0.27 7.13
CA ALA A 73 -14.24 -0.12 8.46
C ALA A 73 -14.21 -1.65 8.60
N ARG A 74 -13.93 -2.12 9.82
CA ARG A 74 -13.94 -3.55 10.16
C ARG A 74 -15.07 -3.82 11.14
N ILE A 75 -15.80 -4.91 10.93
CA ILE A 75 -16.88 -5.33 11.83
C ILE A 75 -16.31 -5.51 13.24
N GLY A 76 -16.97 -4.93 14.24
CA GLY A 76 -16.56 -5.01 15.64
C GLY A 76 -15.46 -4.03 16.05
N LEU A 77 -14.96 -3.18 15.15
CA LEU A 77 -14.02 -2.10 15.48
C LEU A 77 -14.65 -0.73 15.20
N PRO A 78 -14.28 0.31 15.96
CA PRO A 78 -14.67 1.68 15.63
C PRO A 78 -14.28 2.04 14.19
N PRO A 79 -15.11 2.81 13.46
CA PRO A 79 -14.75 3.28 12.14
C PRO A 79 -13.45 4.08 12.19
N PRO A 80 -12.60 3.99 11.15
CA PRO A 80 -11.40 4.82 11.10
C PRO A 80 -11.78 6.30 10.99
N ILE A 81 -10.99 7.17 11.65
CA ILE A 81 -11.08 8.60 11.45
C ILE A 81 -10.49 8.93 10.08
N LEU A 82 -11.30 9.55 9.22
CA LEU A 82 -10.93 9.92 7.86
C LEU A 82 -10.92 11.43 7.70
N VAL A 83 -9.95 11.93 6.94
CA VAL A 83 -9.92 13.31 6.45
C VAL A 83 -10.26 13.27 4.96
N ARG A 84 -11.47 13.71 4.59
CA ARG A 84 -11.89 13.83 3.17
C ARG A 84 -11.71 12.54 2.37
N GLY A 85 -12.00 11.40 3.02
CA GLY A 85 -11.87 10.08 2.43
C GLY A 85 -10.47 9.47 2.49
N TYR A 86 -9.49 10.13 3.11
CA TYR A 86 -8.15 9.58 3.35
C TYR A 86 -7.98 9.19 4.82
N ARG A 87 -7.30 8.07 5.07
CA ARG A 87 -6.81 7.73 6.40
C ARG A 87 -5.35 8.16 6.54
N LEU A 88 -5.06 8.87 7.62
CA LEU A 88 -3.71 9.35 7.92
C LEU A 88 -2.95 8.32 8.77
N THR A 89 -1.72 8.03 8.37
CA THR A 89 -0.76 7.21 9.11
C THR A 89 0.44 8.09 9.46
N PRO A 90 0.57 8.58 10.71
CA PRO A 90 1.71 9.40 11.12
C PRO A 90 2.95 8.53 11.38
N ASN A 91 4.10 9.19 11.57
CA ASN A 91 5.37 8.58 11.98
C ASN A 91 5.92 7.54 10.99
N VAL A 92 5.66 7.72 9.69
CA VAL A 92 6.22 6.86 8.65
C VAL A 92 7.65 7.30 8.34
N PRO A 93 8.66 6.42 8.38
CA PRO A 93 10.04 6.78 8.07
C PRO A 93 10.16 7.41 6.68
N LYS A 94 10.73 8.62 6.60
CA LYS A 94 10.84 9.37 5.34
C LYS A 94 11.64 8.63 4.28
N ALA A 95 12.76 8.02 4.66
CA ALA A 95 13.60 7.25 3.74
C ALA A 95 12.84 6.09 3.09
N LEU A 96 12.05 5.34 3.88
CA LEU A 96 11.23 4.24 3.38
C LEU A 96 10.14 4.74 2.41
N TRP A 97 9.49 5.86 2.75
CA TRP A 97 8.51 6.48 1.86
C TRP A 97 9.13 6.95 0.54
N ASP A 98 10.26 7.65 0.59
CA ASP A 98 10.91 8.20 -0.61
C ASP A 98 11.37 7.08 -1.56
N GLY A 99 11.97 6.01 -1.01
CA GLY A 99 12.37 4.84 -1.79
C GLY A 99 11.17 4.09 -2.41
N TRP A 100 10.11 3.89 -1.61
CA TRP A 100 8.89 3.28 -2.10
C TRP A 100 8.22 4.11 -3.20
N LEU A 101 8.15 5.43 -3.03
CA LEU A 101 7.55 6.35 -3.99
C LEU A 101 8.33 6.34 -5.31
N ALA A 102 9.66 6.34 -5.26
CA ALA A 102 10.50 6.27 -6.45
C ALA A 102 10.22 5.00 -7.28
N ALA A 103 10.09 3.85 -6.60
CA ALA A 103 9.77 2.57 -7.23
C ALA A 103 8.33 2.50 -7.76
N ASN A 104 7.37 3.14 -7.08
CA ASN A 104 5.93 3.02 -7.36
C ASN A 104 5.33 4.26 -8.04
N ARG A 105 6.14 5.23 -8.47
CA ARG A 105 5.68 6.50 -9.07
C ARG A 105 4.71 6.33 -10.25
N ASN A 106 4.82 5.20 -10.94
CA ASN A 106 4.01 4.88 -12.11
C ASN A 106 2.76 4.04 -11.80
N SER A 107 2.56 3.65 -10.54
CA SER A 107 1.38 2.89 -10.12
C SER A 107 0.12 3.77 -10.15
N ASP A 108 -1.03 3.15 -10.38
CA ASP A 108 -2.32 3.84 -10.41
C ASP A 108 -2.64 4.50 -9.06
N MET A 109 -2.17 3.92 -7.95
CA MET A 109 -2.37 4.52 -6.62
C MET A 109 -1.66 5.87 -6.45
N VAL A 110 -0.48 6.03 -7.02
CA VAL A 110 0.25 7.31 -6.97
C VAL A 110 -0.31 8.27 -8.02
N ARG A 111 -0.49 7.80 -9.26
CA ARG A 111 -0.96 8.63 -10.38
C ARG A 111 -2.36 9.19 -10.17
N ASN A 112 -3.25 8.42 -9.55
CA ASN A 112 -4.63 8.85 -9.26
C ASN A 112 -4.77 9.57 -7.92
N GLY A 113 -3.65 9.91 -7.25
CA GLY A 113 -3.65 10.65 -5.99
C GLY A 113 -4.27 9.87 -4.82
N LEU A 114 -4.25 8.54 -4.85
CA LEU A 114 -4.85 7.71 -3.79
C LEU A 114 -3.93 7.58 -2.56
N ILE A 115 -2.66 7.94 -2.71
CA ILE A 115 -1.68 7.98 -1.63
C ILE A 115 -0.75 9.18 -1.78
N TYR A 116 -0.50 9.87 -0.67
CA TYR A 116 0.35 11.06 -0.61
C TYR A 116 0.98 11.18 0.77
N ALA A 117 2.15 11.81 0.86
CA ALA A 117 2.78 12.07 2.15
C ALA A 117 3.47 13.43 2.21
N SER A 118 3.47 14.02 3.40
CA SER A 118 4.23 15.23 3.73
C SER A 118 4.74 15.15 5.17
N PRO A 119 5.89 15.78 5.50
CA PRO A 119 6.31 15.98 6.89
C PRO A 119 5.26 16.74 7.72
N GLN A 120 4.49 17.63 7.10
CA GLN A 120 3.47 18.42 7.77
C GLN A 120 2.09 17.82 7.52
N GLN A 121 1.41 17.39 8.58
CA GLN A 121 0.08 16.78 8.46
C GLN A 121 -0.93 17.68 7.72
N ARG A 122 -0.89 19.00 7.94
CA ARG A 122 -1.77 19.98 7.29
C ARG A 122 -1.70 19.93 5.76
N ASP A 123 -0.55 19.61 5.18
CA ASP A 123 -0.39 19.52 3.72
C ASP A 123 -1.07 18.25 3.20
N VAL A 124 -1.00 17.16 3.96
CA VAL A 124 -1.72 15.91 3.65
C VAL A 124 -3.23 16.14 3.72
N GLU A 125 -3.70 16.91 4.69
CA GLU A 125 -5.11 17.29 4.80
C GLU A 125 -5.55 18.22 3.66
N ALA A 126 -4.70 19.16 3.23
CA ALA A 126 -4.95 20.02 2.07
C ALA A 126 -5.05 19.18 0.79
N PHE A 127 -4.08 18.29 0.56
CA PHE A 127 -4.09 17.34 -0.55
C PHE A 127 -5.37 16.49 -0.55
N ALA A 128 -5.78 15.99 0.62
CA ALA A 128 -7.00 15.20 0.77
C ALA A 128 -8.27 15.98 0.41
N ARG A 129 -8.32 17.29 0.69
CA ARG A 129 -9.43 18.16 0.25
C ARG A 129 -9.43 18.32 -1.26
N GLU A 130 -8.28 18.57 -1.87
CA GLU A 130 -8.15 18.74 -3.32
C GLU A 130 -8.51 17.46 -4.10
N HIS A 131 -8.29 16.28 -3.49
CA HIS A 131 -8.53 14.96 -4.10
C HIS A 131 -9.71 14.21 -3.47
N GLU A 132 -10.66 14.92 -2.83
CA GLU A 132 -11.82 14.31 -2.18
C GLU A 132 -12.66 13.49 -3.17
N THR A 133 -12.75 13.92 -4.42
CA THR A 133 -13.50 13.25 -5.50
C THR A 133 -12.74 12.12 -6.19
N ALA A 134 -11.44 11.95 -5.90
CA ALA A 134 -10.63 10.87 -6.45
C ALA A 134 -11.21 9.50 -6.08
N ARG A 135 -11.39 8.63 -7.08
CA ARG A 135 -11.97 7.29 -6.92
C ARG A 135 -10.87 6.23 -6.95
N THR A 136 -10.96 5.29 -6.02
CA THR A 136 -10.13 4.08 -5.94
C THR A 136 -10.58 2.98 -6.89
N GLY A 137 -11.85 3.00 -7.31
CA GLY A 137 -12.47 1.88 -8.06
C GLY A 137 -12.85 0.70 -7.16
N LEU A 138 -12.58 0.78 -5.86
CA LEU A 138 -12.94 -0.21 -4.84
C LEU A 138 -14.07 0.29 -3.94
N GLU A 139 -14.78 1.34 -4.35
CA GLU A 139 -15.98 1.80 -3.64
C GLU A 139 -17.12 0.79 -3.76
N GLY A 140 -18.07 0.86 -2.83
CA GLY A 140 -19.33 0.14 -2.95
C GLY A 140 -20.07 0.49 -4.26
N ILE A 141 -20.80 -0.49 -4.76
CA ILE A 141 -21.69 -0.31 -5.92
C ILE A 141 -22.78 0.68 -5.52
N ASP A 142 -23.03 1.65 -6.40
CA ASP A 142 -24.17 2.57 -6.26
C ASP A 142 -25.48 1.79 -6.51
N PRO A 143 -26.36 1.63 -5.51
CA PRO A 143 -27.58 0.85 -5.67
C PRO A 143 -28.58 1.47 -6.66
N ASP A 144 -28.53 2.79 -6.85
CA ASP A 144 -29.39 3.50 -7.79
C ASP A 144 -28.79 3.52 -9.20
N ASN A 145 -27.48 3.32 -9.32
CA ASN A 145 -26.79 3.17 -10.60
C ASN A 145 -25.77 2.00 -10.60
N PRO A 146 -26.25 0.73 -10.47
CA PRO A 146 -25.37 -0.41 -10.26
C PRO A 146 -24.55 -0.79 -11.50
N GLY A 147 -25.03 -0.41 -12.69
CA GLY A 147 -24.38 -0.67 -13.97
C GLY A 147 -23.26 0.29 -14.34
N ALA A 148 -23.10 1.42 -13.62
CA ALA A 148 -22.13 2.46 -13.99
C ALA A 148 -20.68 1.96 -14.02
N ARG A 149 -20.37 0.94 -13.20
CA ARG A 149 -19.00 0.45 -13.01
C ARG A 149 -18.88 -1.08 -13.03
N VAL A 150 -19.99 -1.80 -13.05
CA VAL A 150 -20.01 -3.27 -13.07
C VAL A 150 -21.04 -3.74 -14.09
N ARG A 151 -20.64 -4.64 -14.99
CA ARG A 151 -21.53 -5.18 -16.03
C ARG A 151 -22.40 -6.31 -15.45
N GLY A 152 -23.61 -6.44 -15.97
CA GLY A 152 -24.50 -7.58 -15.65
C GLY A 152 -25.25 -7.48 -14.32
N ILE A 153 -25.22 -6.32 -13.64
CA ILE A 153 -26.03 -6.09 -12.45
C ILE A 153 -27.31 -5.37 -12.85
N GLN A 154 -28.46 -5.98 -12.53
CA GLN A 154 -29.79 -5.39 -12.66
C GLN A 154 -30.39 -5.21 -11.27
N ARG A 155 -31.09 -4.09 -11.04
CA ARG A 155 -31.83 -3.87 -9.79
C ARG A 155 -33.04 -4.83 -9.79
N GLY A 156 -33.15 -5.67 -8.77
CA GLY A 156 -34.36 -6.46 -8.55
C GLY A 156 -35.56 -5.58 -8.18
N ASP A 157 -36.77 -6.03 -8.52
CA ASP A 157 -38.00 -5.33 -8.13
C ASP A 157 -38.07 -5.20 -6.60
N LYS A 158 -38.54 -4.04 -6.12
CA LYS A 158 -38.78 -3.85 -4.67
C LYS A 158 -39.87 -4.84 -4.22
N PRO A 159 -39.65 -5.59 -3.13
CA PRO A 159 -40.73 -6.39 -2.55
C PRO A 159 -41.89 -5.47 -2.16
N LYS A 160 -43.12 -5.92 -2.47
CA LYS A 160 -44.37 -5.24 -2.12
C LYS A 160 -44.60 -5.23 -0.62
#